data_AF-A0A1F8DQ37-F1
#
_entry.id   AF-A0A1F8DQ37-F1
#
_cell.length_a   1.000
_cell.length_b   1.000
_cell.length_c   1.000
_cell.angle_alpha   90.00
_cell.angle_beta   90.00
_cell.angle_gamma   90.00
#
_symmetry.space_group_name_H-M   'P 1'
#
loop_
_entity.id
_entity.type
_entity.pdbx_description
1 polymer ?
#
loop_
_entity_poly.entity_id
_entity_poly.type
_entity_poly.pdbx_seq_one_letter_code
_entity_poly.pdbx_strand_id
1 'polypeptide(L)'
;MRFQFSTSNNSGGPWSYLGGATCNSSDWYDVSDADSPVEITCAPANHNNQRYFRYKIQLCSLSDCLNAGSDTPSVTDAVVSWSP
;
A
#
# COMPACT_ATOMS: atom_id res chain seq x y z
N MET A 1 -0.69 -10.75 -0.45
CA MET A 1 -1.58 -9.59 -0.16
C MET A 1 -1.11 -8.42 -1.01
N ARG A 2 -1.87 -7.33 -1.07
CA ARG A 2 -1.39 -6.10 -1.72
C ARG A 2 -1.89 -4.85 -1.02
N PHE A 3 -1.21 -3.73 -1.20
CA PHE A 3 -1.59 -2.46 -0.59
C PHE A 3 -1.45 -1.27 -1.53
N GLN A 4 -2.13 -0.18 -1.17
CA GLN A 4 -1.92 1.14 -1.76
C GLN A 4 -1.62 2.13 -0.66
N PHE A 5 -0.80 3.13 -1.01
CA PHE A 5 -0.35 4.17 -0.10
C PHE A 5 -0.91 5.53 -0.55
N SER A 6 -1.19 6.39 0.42
CA SER A 6 -1.69 7.73 0.20
C SER A 6 -1.09 8.67 1.21
N THR A 7 -0.82 9.89 0.79
CA THR A 7 -0.25 10.92 1.66
C THR A 7 -0.97 12.25 1.41
N SER A 8 -0.93 13.14 2.39
CA SER A 8 -1.41 14.51 2.26
C SER A 8 -0.74 15.44 3.27
N ASN A 9 -0.72 16.74 2.97
CA ASN A 9 -0.36 17.78 3.95
C ASN A 9 -1.54 18.24 4.83
N ASN A 10 -2.74 17.72 4.57
CA ASN A 10 -3.93 17.99 5.37
C ASN A 10 -4.49 16.67 5.94
N SER A 11 -4.80 16.65 7.24
CA SER A 11 -5.35 15.49 7.93
C SER A 11 -6.75 15.08 7.43
N GLY A 12 -7.44 15.96 6.70
CA GLY A 12 -8.71 15.66 6.02
C GLY A 12 -8.55 15.03 4.63
N GLY A 13 -7.36 15.06 4.03
CA GLY A 13 -7.13 14.67 2.63
C GLY A 13 -6.92 15.89 1.71
N PRO A 14 -6.88 15.70 0.38
CA PRO A 14 -7.37 14.54 -0.37
C PRO A 14 -6.54 13.27 -0.16
N TRP A 15 -7.17 12.10 -0.37
CA TRP A 15 -6.53 10.79 -0.27
C TRP A 15 -6.53 10.11 -1.65
N SER A 16 -5.41 10.24 -2.36
CA SER A 16 -5.15 9.46 -3.58
C SER A 16 -4.39 8.19 -3.22
N TYR A 17 -5.04 7.03 -3.31
CA TYR A 17 -4.42 5.74 -3.03
C TYR A 17 -3.72 5.25 -4.28
N LEU A 18 -2.39 5.21 -4.25
CA LEU A 18 -1.52 4.84 -5.35
C LEU A 18 -0.74 3.58 -5.02
N GLY A 19 -0.40 2.80 -6.04
CA GLY A 19 0.40 1.60 -5.85
C GLY A 19 1.25 1.25 -7.06
N GLY A 20 2.09 0.23 -6.85
CA GLY A 20 2.90 -0.43 -7.86
C GLY A 20 3.93 0.47 -8.52
N ALA A 21 4.38 0.08 -9.70
CA ALA A 21 5.39 0.80 -10.46
C ALA A 21 4.80 1.96 -11.29
N THR A 22 3.49 1.96 -11.52
CA THR A 22 2.83 2.95 -12.39
C THR A 22 2.22 4.12 -11.63
N CYS A 23 2.22 4.07 -10.28
CA CYS A 23 1.76 5.15 -9.41
C CYS A 23 0.34 5.60 -9.71
N ASN A 24 -0.55 4.63 -9.96
CA ASN A 24 -1.95 4.90 -10.26
C ASN A 24 -2.88 4.18 -9.27
N SER A 25 -4.17 4.55 -9.30
CA SER A 25 -5.18 4.01 -8.38
C SER A 25 -5.70 2.62 -8.73
N SER A 26 -5.36 2.10 -9.91
CA SER A 26 -5.63 0.71 -10.32
C SER A 26 -4.49 -0.26 -10.03
N ASP A 27 -3.29 0.25 -9.74
CA ASP A 27 -2.05 -0.49 -9.52
C ASP A 27 -1.76 -0.62 -8.02
N TRP A 28 -1.03 -1.66 -7.63
CA TRP A 28 -0.87 -2.06 -6.24
C TRP A 28 0.58 -2.42 -5.93
N TYR A 29 0.99 -2.17 -4.69
CA TYR A 29 2.20 -2.77 -4.16
C TYR A 29 1.90 -4.21 -3.77
N ASP A 30 2.40 -5.14 -4.56
CA ASP A 30 2.30 -6.57 -4.27
C ASP A 30 3.33 -6.99 -3.23
N VAL A 31 2.86 -7.75 -2.25
CA VAL A 31 3.68 -8.30 -1.18
C VAL A 31 3.85 -9.79 -1.45
N SER A 32 5.08 -10.19 -1.77
CA SER A 32 5.41 -11.58 -2.13
C SER A 32 5.28 -12.52 -0.95
N ASP A 33 5.69 -12.07 0.24
CA ASP A 33 5.73 -12.87 1.46
C ASP A 33 5.35 -12.04 2.69
N ALA A 34 4.86 -12.72 3.73
CA ALA A 34 4.63 -12.08 5.02
C ALA A 34 5.92 -11.44 5.56
N ASP A 35 5.78 -10.33 6.28
CA ASP A 35 6.88 -9.60 6.93
C ASP A 35 8.02 -9.15 6.00
N SER A 36 7.82 -9.19 4.68
CA SER A 36 8.78 -8.70 3.70
C SER A 36 8.53 -7.23 3.38
N PRO A 37 9.53 -6.35 3.50
CA PRO A 37 9.37 -4.94 3.17
C PRO A 37 9.17 -4.76 1.66
N VAL A 38 8.24 -3.88 1.29
CA VAL A 38 8.02 -3.45 -0.09
C VAL A 38 8.35 -1.98 -0.21
N GLU A 39 9.22 -1.64 -1.17
CA GLU A 39 9.58 -0.25 -1.45
C GLU A 39 8.39 0.51 -2.05
N ILE A 40 8.11 1.71 -1.50
CA ILE A 40 7.10 2.63 -2.03
C ILE A 40 7.75 3.45 -3.15
N THR A 41 7.88 2.85 -4.33
CA THR A 41 8.58 3.44 -5.49
C THR A 41 7.97 4.75 -5.99
N CYS A 42 6.70 5.02 -5.66
CA CYS A 42 6.01 6.26 -6.04
C CYS A 42 6.32 7.45 -5.13
N ALA A 43 7.10 7.23 -4.06
CA ALA A 43 7.39 8.23 -3.05
C ALA A 43 8.03 9.52 -3.57
N PRO A 44 9.03 9.49 -4.47
CA PRO A 44 9.69 10.70 -4.95
C PRO A 44 8.74 11.72 -5.59
N ALA A 45 7.73 11.25 -6.32
CA ALA A 45 6.78 12.11 -7.03
C ALA A 45 5.50 12.41 -6.22
N ASN A 46 5.09 11.52 -5.31
CA ASN A 46 3.74 11.57 -4.71
C ASN A 46 3.70 11.66 -3.18
N HIS A 47 4.74 11.20 -2.47
CA HIS A 47 4.67 11.01 -1.02
C HIS A 47 5.70 11.79 -0.21
N ASN A 48 6.84 12.11 -0.82
CA ASN A 48 7.86 12.93 -0.16
C ASN A 48 7.33 14.33 0.18
N ASN A 49 7.80 14.89 1.29
CA ASN A 49 7.37 16.18 1.83
C ASN A 49 5.87 16.25 2.17
N GLN A 50 5.29 15.14 2.63
CA GLN A 50 3.91 15.08 3.11
C GLN A 50 3.84 14.60 4.56
N ARG A 51 2.92 15.19 5.33
CA ARG A 51 2.86 15.01 6.79
C ARG A 51 1.99 13.84 7.25
N TYR A 52 0.88 13.60 6.56
CA TYR A 52 -0.09 12.59 6.94
C TYR A 52 -0.08 11.48 5.89
N PHE A 53 -0.25 10.25 6.34
CA PHE A 53 -0.35 9.10 5.47
C PHE A 53 -1.58 8.26 5.82
N ARG A 54 -2.06 7.52 4.81
CA ARG A 54 -3.04 6.46 4.94
C ARG A 54 -2.64 5.32 4.03
N TYR A 55 -3.05 4.12 4.40
CA TYR A 55 -2.91 2.94 3.57
C TYR A 55 -4.25 2.22 3.50
N LYS A 56 -4.40 1.39 2.47
CA LYS A 56 -5.42 0.34 2.45
C LYS A 56 -4.77 -0.95 2.01
N ILE A 57 -5.22 -2.04 2.61
CA ILE A 57 -4.71 -3.38 2.33
C ILE A 57 -5.85 -4.17 1.71
N GLN A 58 -5.53 -4.91 0.65
CA GLN A 58 -6.38 -5.95 0.12
C GLN A 58 -5.81 -7.31 0.53
N LEU A 59 -6.62 -8.02 1.31
CA LEU A 59 -6.38 -9.40 1.70
C LEU A 59 -6.84 -10.31 0.55
N CYS A 60 -5.96 -11.22 0.15
CA CYS A 60 -6.16 -12.07 -1.02
C CYS A 60 -6.10 -13.52 -0.57
N SER A 61 -7.21 -14.24 -0.77
CA SER A 61 -7.33 -15.66 -0.42
C SER A 61 -6.55 -16.58 -1.37
N LEU A 62 -6.12 -16.02 -2.51
CA LEU A 62 -5.21 -16.61 -3.49
C LEU A 62 -4.21 -15.53 -3.92
N SER A 63 -3.15 -15.92 -4.64
CA SER A 63 -2.11 -15.00 -5.11
C SER A 63 -2.60 -13.94 -6.10
N ASP A 64 -3.78 -14.11 -6.71
CA ASP A 64 -4.29 -13.21 -7.76
C ASP A 64 -5.12 -12.02 -7.25
N CYS A 65 -5.56 -12.03 -5.99
CA CYS A 65 -6.45 -11.00 -5.42
C CYS A 65 -7.75 -10.75 -6.22
N LEU A 66 -8.20 -11.73 -7.00
CA LEU A 66 -9.39 -11.65 -7.86
C LEU A 66 -10.40 -12.73 -7.50
N ASN A 67 -9.93 -13.93 -7.20
CA ASN A 67 -10.78 -15.08 -6.95
C ASN A 67 -10.97 -15.34 -5.45
N ALA A 68 -12.13 -15.89 -5.10
CA ALA A 68 -12.34 -16.47 -3.78
C ALA A 68 -11.48 -17.74 -3.65
N GLY A 69 -10.89 -17.94 -2.47
CA GLY A 69 -10.09 -19.12 -2.13
C GLY A 69 -10.46 -19.67 -0.75
N SER A 70 -9.61 -20.55 -0.23
CA SER A 70 -9.75 -21.11 1.12
C SER A 70 -8.87 -20.43 2.17
N ASP A 71 -7.90 -19.60 1.76
CA ASP A 71 -7.00 -18.95 2.71
C ASP A 71 -7.69 -17.79 3.40
N THR A 72 -7.45 -17.66 4.71
CA THR A 72 -7.99 -16.59 5.56
C THR A 72 -6.86 -15.68 6.06
N PRO A 73 -6.18 -14.94 5.17
CA PRO A 73 -5.08 -14.07 5.58
C PRO A 73 -5.59 -12.97 6.52
N SER A 74 -4.72 -12.50 7.41
CA SER A 74 -5.01 -11.39 8.31
C SER A 74 -3.79 -10.48 8.41
N VAL A 75 -4.02 -9.22 8.80
CA VAL A 75 -2.95 -8.25 9.07
C VAL A 75 -3.04 -7.88 10.54
N THR A 76 -1.97 -8.12 11.27
CA THR A 76 -1.85 -7.80 12.70
C THR A 76 -1.08 -6.52 12.96
N ASP A 77 -0.10 -6.21 12.10
CA ASP A 77 0.72 -5.01 12.18
C ASP A 77 1.02 -4.46 10.77
N ALA A 78 1.25 -3.15 10.69
CA ALA A 78 1.65 -2.45 9.48
C ALA A 78 2.75 -1.44 9.84
N VAL A 79 3.98 -1.76 9.47
CA VAL A 79 5.15 -0.92 9.73
C VAL A 79 5.47 -0.06 8.50
N VAL A 80 5.53 1.25 8.68
CA VAL A 80 5.98 2.19 7.66
C VAL A 80 7.32 2.77 8.07
N SER A 81 8.36 2.44 7.32
CA SER A 81 9.71 2.96 7.54
C SER A 81 9.97 4.16 6.63
N TRP A 82 10.51 5.24 7.20
CA TRP A 82 10.93 6.43 6.46
C TRP A 82 12.27 6.93 6.97
N SER A 83 13.16 7.29 6.04
CA SER A 83 14.42 8.00 6.32
C SER A 83 14.43 9.31 5.51
N PRO A 84 14.79 10.45 6.13
CA PRO A 84 15.07 11.69 5.41
C PRO A 84 16.26 11.57 4.46
#